data_AF-A0A672KDQ8-F1
#
_entry.id   AF-A0A672KDQ8-F1
#
_cell.length_a   1.000
_cell.length_b   1.000
_cell.length_c   1.000
_cell.angle_alpha   90.00
_cell.angle_beta   90.00
_cell.angle_gamma   90.00
#
_symmetry.space_group_name_H-M   'P 1'
#
loop_
_entity.id
_entity.type
_entity.pdbx_description
1 polymer ?
#
loop_
_entity_poly.entity_id
_entity_poly.type
_entity_poly.pdbx_seq_one_letter_code
_entity_poly.pdbx_strand_id
1 'polypeptide(L)'
;MKHKIMPPTVTGPPEFERTFRAHQNSIESYSIFLVVLWISGIFCNEVLAALGGLLYIVGREMYFTGYIRESKKRLPGFYLVLCALLFLTVTATIGIIQSFLSKYLNTRLL
;
A
#
# COMPACT_ATOMS: atom_id res chain seq x y z
N MET A 1 21.70 -14.31 0.18
CA MET A 1 23.01 -15.02 0.19
C MET A 1 24.10 -14.35 -0.65
N LYS A 2 23.78 -13.68 -1.78
CA LYS A 2 24.74 -12.97 -2.66
C LYS A 2 25.82 -12.15 -1.91
N HIS A 3 25.40 -11.37 -0.91
CA HIS A 3 26.30 -10.47 -0.15
C HIS A 3 26.81 -11.06 1.17
N LYS A 4 26.51 -12.35 1.47
CA LYS A 4 26.94 -13.05 2.70
C LYS A 4 26.70 -12.29 4.02
N ILE A 5 25.66 -11.45 4.07
CA ILE A 5 25.25 -10.75 5.30
C ILE A 5 24.61 -11.76 6.25
N MET A 6 25.22 -11.98 7.41
CA MET A 6 24.70 -12.88 8.43
C MET A 6 23.78 -12.10 9.40
N PRO A 7 22.64 -12.67 9.83
CA PRO A 7 21.86 -12.10 10.91
C PRO A 7 22.72 -11.92 12.18
N PRO A 8 22.50 -10.87 12.99
CA PRO A 8 21.44 -9.85 12.90
C PRO A 8 21.82 -8.61 12.05
N THR A 9 22.88 -8.67 11.25
CA THR A 9 23.38 -7.52 10.50
C THR A 9 22.40 -7.05 9.42
N VAL A 10 22.15 -5.74 9.38
CA VAL A 10 21.24 -5.07 8.43
C VAL A 10 21.91 -4.01 7.56
N THR A 11 23.23 -3.88 7.66
CA THR A 11 24.07 -2.99 6.84
C THR A 11 25.01 -3.80 5.95
N GLY A 12 25.50 -3.21 4.86
CA GLY A 12 26.37 -3.91 3.93
C GLY A 12 26.51 -3.19 2.59
N PRO A 13 26.78 -3.93 1.49
CA PRO A 13 26.87 -3.35 0.16
C PRO A 13 25.59 -2.56 -0.21
N PRO A 14 25.68 -1.45 -0.94
CA PRO A 14 24.53 -0.59 -1.24
C PRO A 14 23.34 -1.32 -1.88
N GLU A 15 23.57 -2.36 -2.69
CA GLU A 15 22.51 -3.20 -3.26
C GLU A 15 21.73 -3.97 -2.19
N PHE A 16 22.43 -4.52 -1.19
CA PHE A 16 21.80 -5.20 -0.05
C PHE A 16 20.95 -4.22 0.75
N GLU A 17 21.51 -3.06 1.10
CA GLU A 17 20.81 -2.07 1.91
C GLU A 17 19.55 -1.54 1.20
N ARG A 18 19.61 -1.27 -0.11
CA ARG A 18 18.42 -0.87 -0.88
C ARG A 18 17.35 -1.97 -0.89
N THR A 19 17.75 -3.23 -1.05
CA THR A 19 16.82 -4.37 -1.01
C THR A 19 16.17 -4.50 0.37
N PHE A 20 16.96 -4.43 1.43
CA PHE A 20 16.48 -4.50 2.81
C PHE A 20 15.52 -3.34 3.13
N ARG A 21 15.84 -2.11 2.71
CA ARG A 21 14.99 -0.94 2.92
C ARG A 21 13.71 -0.98 2.08
N ALA A 22 13.76 -1.49 0.86
CA ALA A 22 12.57 -1.71 0.04
C ALA A 22 11.60 -2.71 0.69
N HIS A 23 12.14 -3.77 1.29
CA HIS A 23 11.35 -4.76 2.04
C HIS A 23 10.75 -4.18 3.32
N GLN A 24 11.55 -3.50 4.14
CA GLN A 24 11.07 -2.85 5.37
C GLN A 24 9.94 -1.85 5.07
N ASN A 25 10.11 -0.96 4.09
CA ASN A 25 9.07 0.00 3.73
C ASN A 25 7.77 -0.68 3.24
N SER A 26 7.90 -1.82 2.56
CA SER A 26 6.74 -2.59 2.09
C SER A 26 5.99 -3.22 3.27
N ILE A 27 6.71 -3.76 4.27
CA ILE A 27 6.11 -4.29 5.50
C ILE A 27 5.41 -3.19 6.29
N GLU A 28 6.07 -2.06 6.53
CA GLU A 28 5.51 -0.91 7.27
C GLU A 28 4.17 -0.45 6.67
N SER A 29 4.07 -0.50 5.34
CA SER A 29 2.87 -0.08 4.63
C SER A 29 1.80 -1.17 4.49
N TYR A 30 2.17 -2.44 4.64
CA TYR A 30 1.28 -3.57 4.35
C TYR A 30 0.06 -3.57 5.28
N SER A 31 0.25 -3.26 6.56
CA SER A 31 -0.85 -3.17 7.52
C SER A 31 -1.85 -2.07 7.16
N ILE A 32 -1.36 -0.88 6.75
CA ILE A 32 -2.21 0.23 6.32
C ILE A 32 -3.01 -0.17 5.09
N PHE A 33 -2.35 -0.76 4.10
CA PHE A 33 -2.97 -1.27 2.89
C PHE A 33 -4.12 -2.24 3.18
N LEU A 34 -3.88 -3.26 4.02
CA LEU A 34 -4.91 -4.23 4.36
C LEU A 34 -6.11 -3.57 5.02
N VAL A 35 -5.90 -2.69 5.99
CA VAL A 35 -7.00 -2.00 6.70
C VAL A 35 -7.87 -1.23 5.71
N VAL A 36 -7.28 -0.38 4.87
CA VAL A 36 -8.08 0.45 3.94
C VAL A 36 -8.72 -0.37 2.83
N LEU A 37 -8.06 -1.44 2.36
CA LEU A 37 -8.62 -2.36 1.37
C LEU A 37 -9.89 -3.02 1.88
N TRP A 38 -9.83 -3.64 3.07
CA TRP A 38 -10.96 -4.37 3.65
C TRP A 38 -12.11 -3.43 4.00
N ILE A 39 -11.83 -2.26 4.60
CA ILE A 39 -12.88 -1.29 4.91
C ILE A 39 -13.54 -0.78 3.63
N SER A 40 -12.75 -0.44 2.60
CA SER A 40 -13.31 -0.04 1.31
C SER A 40 -14.19 -1.12 0.69
N GLY A 41 -13.76 -2.38 0.75
CA GLY A 41 -14.51 -3.50 0.17
C GLY A 41 -15.83 -3.78 0.88
N ILE A 42 -15.81 -3.78 2.22
CA ILE A 42 -16.97 -4.08 3.06
C ILE A 42 -17.99 -2.93 3.04
N PHE A 43 -17.52 -1.68 3.17
CA PHE A 43 -18.42 -0.54 3.40
C PHE A 43 -18.77 0.26 2.15
N CYS A 44 -18.00 0.16 1.06
CA CYS A 44 -18.23 0.94 -0.14
C CYS A 44 -18.53 0.05 -1.35
N ASN A 45 -17.52 -0.64 -1.88
CA ASN A 45 -17.67 -1.48 -3.06
C ASN A 45 -16.49 -2.45 -3.21
N GLU A 46 -16.79 -3.75 -3.29
CA GLU A 46 -15.78 -4.81 -3.43
C GLU A 46 -14.96 -4.71 -4.72
N VAL A 47 -15.61 -4.40 -5.85
CA VAL A 47 -14.93 -4.29 -7.16
C VAL A 47 -13.95 -3.12 -7.17
N LEU A 48 -14.36 -1.95 -6.67
CA LEU A 48 -13.47 -0.79 -6.57
C LEU A 48 -12.31 -1.06 -5.62
N ALA A 49 -12.57 -1.70 -4.47
CA ALA A 49 -11.52 -2.08 -3.54
C ALA A 49 -10.51 -3.06 -4.19
N ALA A 50 -10.98 -4.08 -4.92
CA ALA A 50 -10.12 -5.02 -5.63
C ALA A 50 -9.26 -4.33 -6.69
N LEU A 51 -9.83 -3.39 -7.47
CA LEU A 51 -9.07 -2.60 -8.45
C LEU A 51 -8.00 -1.72 -7.77
N GLY A 52 -8.35 -1.05 -6.67
CA GLY A 52 -7.39 -0.28 -5.86
C GLY A 52 -6.29 -1.17 -5.28
N GLY A 53 -6.63 -2.39 -4.85
CA GLY A 53 -5.69 -3.39 -4.37
C GLY A 53 -4.72 -3.88 -5.44
N LEU A 54 -5.20 -4.14 -6.65
CA LEU A 54 -4.34 -4.48 -7.78
C LEU A 54 -3.37 -3.35 -8.14
N LEU A 55 -3.85 -2.10 -8.16
CA LEU A 55 -3.00 -0.92 -8.38
C LEU A 55 -1.91 -0.80 -7.31
N TYR A 56 -2.24 -1.07 -6.04
CA TYR A 56 -1.25 -1.10 -4.96
C TYR A 56 -0.18 -2.18 -5.20
N ILE A 57 -0.58 -3.41 -5.54
CA ILE A 57 0.36 -4.52 -5.77
C ILE A 57 1.30 -4.21 -6.94
N VAL A 58 0.78 -3.69 -8.06
CA VAL A 58 1.59 -3.29 -9.21
C VAL A 58 2.55 -2.15 -8.84
N GLY A 59 2.07 -1.13 -8.12
CA GLY A 59 2.91 -0.06 -7.61
C GLY A 59 4.02 -0.55 -6.69
N ARG A 60 3.74 -1.57 -5.86
CA ARG A 60 4.73 -2.17 -4.96
C ARG A 60 5.80 -2.93 -5.71
N GLU A 61 5.44 -3.70 -6.72
CA GLU A 61 6.42 -4.38 -7.57
C GLU A 61 7.34 -3.38 -8.28
N MET A 62 6.76 -2.32 -8.85
CA MET A 62 7.52 -1.22 -9.47
C MET A 62 8.44 -0.51 -8.47
N TYR A 63 7.95 -0.24 -7.25
CA TYR A 63 8.72 0.38 -6.19
C TYR A 63 9.92 -0.48 -5.79
N PHE A 64 9.67 -1.76 -5.52
CA PHE A 64 10.66 -2.69 -4.99
C PHE A 64 11.77 -2.95 -6.02
N THR A 65 11.40 -3.32 -7.25
CA THR A 65 12.36 -3.58 -8.33
C THR A 65 13.14 -2.33 -8.73
N GLY A 66 12.49 -1.16 -8.75
CA GLY A 66 13.12 0.12 -8.97
C GLY A 66 14.16 0.44 -7.89
N TYR A 67 13.81 0.27 -6.62
CA TYR A 67 14.68 0.60 -5.49
C TYR A 67 15.93 -0.28 -5.43
N ILE A 68 15.81 -1.59 -5.68
CA ILE A 68 16.98 -2.50 -5.71
C ILE A 68 18.02 -1.99 -6.71
N ARG A 69 17.57 -1.60 -7.90
CA ARG A 69 18.44 -1.09 -8.98
C ARG A 69 19.07 0.24 -8.61
N GLU A 70 18.26 1.21 -8.19
CA GLU A 70 18.73 2.56 -7.85
C GLU A 70 17.75 3.29 -6.93
N SER A 71 18.25 4.02 -5.94
CA SER A 71 17.40 4.75 -4.98
C SER A 71 16.39 5.70 -5.62
N LYS A 72 16.73 6.35 -6.74
CA LYS A 72 15.82 7.28 -7.45
C LYS A 72 14.72 6.56 -8.23
N LYS A 73 14.97 5.33 -8.70
CA LYS A 73 14.03 4.56 -9.52
C LYS A 73 12.84 4.00 -8.73
N ARG A 74 12.85 4.13 -7.40
CA ARG A 74 11.70 3.77 -6.55
C ARG A 74 10.52 4.73 -6.68
N LEU A 75 10.75 5.97 -7.11
CA LEU A 75 9.76 7.05 -7.05
C LEU A 75 8.48 6.78 -7.85
N PRO A 76 8.51 6.29 -9.10
CA PRO A 76 7.28 6.03 -9.86
C PRO A 76 6.35 5.01 -9.16
N GLY A 77 6.92 3.89 -8.69
CA GLY A 77 6.16 2.90 -7.92
C GLY A 77 5.66 3.45 -6.59
N PHE A 78 6.47 4.29 -5.91
CA PHE A 78 6.05 4.96 -4.68
C PHE A 78 4.81 5.84 -4.88
N TYR A 79 4.77 6.64 -5.94
CA TYR A 79 3.61 7.49 -6.23
C TYR A 79 2.38 6.66 -6.60
N LEU A 80 2.55 5.58 -7.38
CA LEU A 80 1.42 4.70 -7.72
C LEU A 80 0.81 4.04 -6.47
N VAL A 81 1.65 3.57 -5.56
CA VAL A 81 1.24 3.08 -4.24
C VAL A 81 0.48 4.15 -3.47
N LEU A 82 1.02 5.37 -3.42
CA LEU A 82 0.41 6.46 -2.66
C LEU A 82 -0.98 6.81 -3.22
N CYS A 83 -1.12 6.86 -4.54
CA CYS A 83 -2.40 7.06 -5.22
C CYS A 83 -3.39 5.93 -4.89
N ALA A 84 -2.94 4.66 -4.92
CA ALA A 84 -3.80 3.53 -4.57
C ALA A 84 -4.26 3.56 -3.11
N LEU A 85 -3.36 3.88 -2.17
CA LEU A 85 -3.70 4.03 -0.75
C LEU A 85 -4.67 5.20 -0.50
N LEU A 86 -4.44 6.35 -1.15
CA LEU A 86 -5.34 7.50 -1.05
C LEU A 86 -6.73 7.16 -1.61
N PHE A 87 -6.80 6.51 -2.76
CA PHE A 87 -8.04 6.05 -3.35
C PHE A 87 -8.82 5.12 -2.38
N LEU A 88 -8.17 4.07 -1.88
CA LEU A 88 -8.77 3.13 -0.93
C LEU A 88 -9.20 3.80 0.39
N THR A 89 -8.42 4.77 0.87
CA THR A 89 -8.75 5.51 2.09
C THR A 89 -10.01 6.36 1.88
N VAL A 90 -10.11 7.06 0.75
CA VAL A 90 -11.27 7.88 0.41
C VAL A 90 -12.54 7.02 0.30
N THR A 91 -12.47 5.89 -0.41
CA THR A 91 -13.63 4.99 -0.54
C THR A 91 -14.01 4.34 0.79
N ALA A 92 -13.03 3.95 1.61
CA ALA A 92 -13.26 3.48 2.97
C ALA A 92 -13.96 4.52 3.85
N THR A 93 -13.50 5.78 3.83
CA THR A 93 -14.11 6.87 4.59
C THR A 93 -15.54 7.17 4.12
N ILE A 94 -15.78 7.25 2.81
CA ILE A 94 -17.12 7.43 2.24
C ILE A 94 -18.05 6.29 2.68
N GLY A 95 -17.58 5.04 2.59
CA GLY A 95 -18.36 3.87 3.02
C GLY A 95 -18.74 3.91 4.49
N ILE A 96 -17.80 4.24 5.38
CA ILE A 96 -18.07 4.38 6.82
C ILE A 96 -19.09 5.49 7.08
N ILE A 97 -18.90 6.68 6.49
CA ILE A 97 -19.81 7.81 6.66
C ILE A 97 -21.22 7.42 6.18
N GLN A 98 -21.32 6.80 5.00
CA GLN A 98 -22.59 6.37 4.44
C GLN A 98 -23.29 5.33 5.34
N SER A 99 -22.54 4.38 5.90
CA SER A 99 -23.08 3.38 6.83
C SER A 99 -23.57 4.03 8.13
N PHE A 100 -22.84 5.04 8.65
CA PHE A 100 -23.23 5.78 9.85
C PHE A 100 -24.50 6.60 9.62
N LEU A 101 -24.55 7.40 8.55
CA LEU A 101 -25.71 8.23 8.21
C LEU A 101 -26.96 7.38 7.99
N SER A 102 -26.83 6.29 7.25
CA SER A 102 -27.95 5.38 7.00
C SER A 102 -28.47 4.75 8.29
N LYS A 103 -27.60 4.41 9.24
CA LYS A 103 -27.98 3.73 10.48
C LYS A 103 -28.61 4.67 11.51
N TYR A 104 -28.13 5.91 11.61
CA TYR A 104 -28.51 6.83 12.69
C TYR A 104 -29.40 8.00 12.24
N LEU A 105 -29.33 8.40 10.98
CA LEU A 105 -30.05 9.57 10.46
C LEU A 105 -31.07 9.21 9.38
N ASN A 106 -31.15 7.93 8.98
CA ASN A 106 -32.02 7.43 7.91
C ASN A 106 -31.87 8.24 6.59
N THR A 107 -30.68 8.77 6.34
CA THR A 107 -30.33 9.55 5.15
C THR A 107 -29.28 8.83 4.33
N ARG A 108 -29.39 8.95 3.00
CA ARG A 108 -28.40 8.45 2.05
C ARG A 108 -27.66 9.64 1.44
N LEU A 109 -26.32 9.65 1.54
CA LEU A 109 -25.49 10.70 0.97
C LEU A 109 -25.31 10.50 -0.55
N LEU A 110 -25.40 9.25 -1.01
CA LEU A 110 -25.28 8.79 -2.40
C LEU A 110 -26.32 7.71 -2.75
#